data_AF-C0Z5N8-F1
#
_entry.id   AF-C0Z5N8-F1
#
_cell.length_a   1.000
_cell.length_b   1.000
_cell.length_c   1.000
_cell.angle_alpha   90.00
_cell.angle_beta   90.00
_cell.angle_gamma   90.00
#
_symmetry.space_group_name_H-M   'P 1'
#
loop_
_entity.id
_entity.type
_entity.pdbx_description
1 polymer ?
#
loop_
_entity_poly.entity_id
_entity_poly.type
_entity_poly.pdbx_seq_one_letter_code
_entity_poly.pdbx_strand_id
1 'polypeptide(L)'
;MSKDSIGNREKRREHHTAHTIAYIGIIIAEGLFSLFGWVATGNMLRNVKKDAKTFNNSKTFAYIAYMVAFCIWFFGFAIVGAEWFAMWQSQVWNGQQVAFNITEVMIGFVILVSLRDRELTDI
;
A
#
# COMPACT_ATOMS: atom_id res chain seq x y z
N MET A 1 1.76 -17.29 -46.35
CA MET A 1 1.28 -16.95 -44.99
C MET A 1 2.49 -16.42 -44.21
N SER A 2 2.64 -15.09 -44.15
CA SER A 2 3.92 -14.43 -43.83
C SER A 2 4.26 -14.48 -42.34
N LYS A 3 5.53 -14.81 -42.02
CA LYS A 3 6.14 -14.80 -40.68
C LYS A 3 5.92 -13.44 -39.95
N ASP A 4 5.78 -12.36 -40.70
CA ASP A 4 5.52 -11.01 -40.19
C ASP A 4 4.18 -10.89 -39.46
N SER A 5 3.18 -11.68 -39.87
CA SER A 5 1.85 -11.69 -39.24
C SER A 5 1.83 -12.43 -37.91
N ILE A 6 2.74 -13.39 -37.69
CA ILE A 6 2.89 -14.12 -36.44
C ILE A 6 3.66 -13.26 -35.43
N GLY A 7 4.78 -12.63 -35.87
CA GLY A 7 5.57 -11.75 -35.01
C GLY A 7 4.80 -10.52 -34.52
N ASN A 8 3.92 -9.95 -35.35
CA ASN A 8 3.08 -8.81 -34.93
C ASN A 8 1.91 -9.23 -34.01
N ARG A 9 1.52 -10.51 -33.98
CA ARG A 9 0.55 -11.03 -33.00
C ARG A 9 1.22 -11.30 -31.65
N GLU A 10 2.46 -11.75 -31.66
CA GLU A 10 3.25 -12.00 -30.45
C GLU A 10 3.58 -10.70 -29.71
N LYS A 11 4.12 -9.69 -30.42
CA LYS A 11 4.34 -8.34 -29.85
C LYS A 11 3.07 -7.75 -29.25
N ARG A 12 1.92 -7.91 -29.93
CA ARG A 12 0.64 -7.41 -29.40
C ARG A 12 0.21 -8.13 -28.12
N ARG A 13 0.50 -9.42 -27.99
CA ARG A 13 0.20 -10.21 -26.77
C ARG A 13 1.10 -9.80 -25.60
N GLU A 14 2.37 -9.50 -25.85
CA GLU A 14 3.31 -9.05 -24.82
C GLU A 14 2.86 -7.74 -24.15
N HIS A 15 2.42 -6.75 -24.94
CA HIS A 15 1.90 -5.49 -24.39
C HIS A 15 0.70 -5.72 -23.45
N HIS A 16 -0.26 -6.55 -23.84
CA HIS A 16 -1.41 -6.87 -22.98
C HIS A 16 -0.98 -7.59 -21.70
N THR A 17 -0.03 -8.51 -21.79
CA THR A 17 0.42 -9.33 -20.66
C THR A 17 1.10 -8.47 -19.59
N ALA A 18 1.93 -7.49 -19.99
CA ALA A 18 2.60 -6.58 -19.06
C ALA A 18 1.59 -5.72 -18.26
N HIS A 19 0.58 -5.17 -18.95
CA HIS A 19 -0.48 -4.41 -18.28
C HIS A 19 -1.30 -5.27 -17.32
N THR A 20 -1.62 -6.51 -17.70
CA THR A 20 -2.35 -7.44 -16.83
C THR A 20 -1.56 -7.81 -15.58
N ILE A 21 -0.25 -8.08 -15.69
CA ILE A 21 0.60 -8.39 -14.54
C ILE A 21 0.68 -7.21 -13.57
N ALA A 22 0.92 -6.00 -14.09
CA ALA A 22 0.96 -4.80 -13.26
C ALA A 22 -0.39 -4.56 -12.53
N TYR A 23 -1.50 -4.71 -13.25
CA TYR A 23 -2.84 -4.53 -12.70
C TYR A 23 -3.16 -5.56 -11.60
N ILE A 24 -2.85 -6.84 -11.83
CA ILE A 24 -3.01 -7.90 -10.81
C ILE A 24 -2.11 -7.63 -9.61
N GLY A 25 -0.88 -7.14 -9.83
CA GLY A 25 0.04 -6.78 -8.76
C GLY A 25 -0.53 -5.72 -7.82
N ILE A 26 -1.19 -4.69 -8.38
CA ILE A 26 -1.87 -3.65 -7.59
C ILE A 26 -3.03 -4.24 -6.79
N ILE A 27 -3.86 -5.08 -7.40
CA ILE A 27 -5.00 -5.72 -6.71
C ILE A 27 -4.52 -6.58 -5.53
N ILE A 28 -3.47 -7.38 -5.73
CA ILE A 28 -2.90 -8.20 -4.66
C ILE A 28 -2.36 -7.30 -3.54
N ALA A 29 -1.65 -6.22 -3.90
CA ALA A 29 -1.08 -5.29 -2.97
C ALA A 29 -2.16 -4.58 -2.10
N GLU A 30 -3.21 -4.04 -2.73
CA GLU A 30 -4.34 -3.44 -2.03
C GLU A 30 -5.12 -4.47 -1.21
N GLY A 31 -5.24 -5.70 -1.72
CA GLY A 31 -5.83 -6.83 -1.01
C GLY A 31 -5.08 -7.18 0.26
N LEU A 32 -3.74 -7.20 0.23
CA LEU A 32 -2.89 -7.41 1.41
C LEU A 32 -3.07 -6.27 2.41
N PHE A 33 -3.04 -5.02 1.96
CA PHE A 33 -3.28 -3.87 2.83
C PHE A 33 -4.64 -3.96 3.53
N SER A 34 -5.70 -4.24 2.77
CA SER A 34 -7.05 -4.43 3.30
C SER A 34 -7.10 -5.57 4.32
N LEU A 35 -6.54 -6.74 3.98
CA LEU A 35 -6.51 -7.90 4.88
C LEU A 35 -5.82 -7.59 6.21
N PHE A 36 -4.63 -6.99 6.18
CA PHE A 36 -3.92 -6.60 7.39
C PHE A 36 -4.67 -5.52 8.17
N GLY A 37 -5.29 -4.56 7.49
CA GLY A 37 -6.12 -3.52 8.10
C GLY A 37 -7.36 -4.09 8.83
N TRP A 38 -8.03 -5.08 8.24
CA TRP A 38 -9.14 -5.79 8.87
C TRP A 38 -8.70 -6.58 10.10
N VAL A 39 -7.57 -7.30 10.00
CA VAL A 39 -7.00 -8.05 11.13
C VAL A 39 -6.58 -7.11 12.26
N ALA A 40 -5.93 -5.98 11.93
CA ALA A 40 -5.53 -4.97 12.90
C ALA A 40 -6.75 -4.38 13.63
N THR A 41 -7.75 -3.93 12.88
CA THR A 41 -8.99 -3.38 13.43
C THR A 41 -9.69 -4.41 14.33
N GLY A 42 -9.85 -5.65 13.86
CA GLY A 42 -10.46 -6.72 14.64
C GLY A 42 -9.69 -7.03 15.92
N ASN A 43 -8.35 -7.02 15.88
CA ASN A 43 -7.51 -7.25 17.05
C ASN A 43 -7.59 -6.10 18.06
N MET A 44 -7.58 -4.85 17.60
CA MET A 44 -7.68 -3.67 18.48
C MET A 44 -9.07 -3.57 19.12
N LEU A 45 -10.15 -3.79 18.36
CA LEU A 45 -11.52 -3.78 18.89
C LEU A 45 -11.75 -4.84 19.96
N ARG A 46 -11.15 -6.04 19.81
CA ARG A 46 -11.24 -7.11 20.81
C ARG A 46 -10.49 -6.80 22.10
N ASN A 47 -9.46 -5.96 22.04
CA ASN A 47 -8.61 -5.62 23.18
C ASN A 47 -8.88 -4.22 23.75
N VAL A 48 -9.86 -3.48 23.22
CA VAL A 48 -10.16 -2.08 23.62
C VAL A 48 -10.54 -1.90 25.09
N LYS A 49 -11.07 -2.94 25.74
CA LYS A 49 -11.46 -2.93 27.16
C LYS A 49 -10.44 -3.62 28.09
N LYS A 50 -9.30 -4.04 27.55
CA LYS A 50 -8.26 -4.72 28.34
C LYS A 50 -7.26 -3.71 28.87
N ASP A 51 -6.31 -4.21 29.66
CA ASP A 51 -5.18 -3.44 30.14
C ASP A 51 -4.41 -2.77 28.98
N ALA A 52 -3.84 -1.61 29.27
CA ALA A 52 -3.11 -0.79 28.32
C ALA A 52 -1.95 -1.55 27.69
N LYS A 53 -1.31 -2.49 28.41
CA LYS A 53 -0.22 -3.31 27.85
C LYS A 53 -0.74 -4.24 26.75
N THR A 54 -1.85 -4.93 26.98
CA THR A 54 -2.49 -5.81 26.00
C THR A 54 -3.02 -5.02 24.82
N PHE A 55 -3.60 -3.84 25.04
CA PHE A 55 -4.05 -2.97 23.95
C PHE A 55 -2.87 -2.48 23.10
N ASN A 56 -1.79 -2.00 23.71
CA ASN A 56 -0.61 -1.55 22.97
C ASN A 56 0.05 -2.68 22.15
N ASN A 57 0.07 -3.92 22.66
CA ASN A 57 0.53 -5.08 21.89
C ASN A 57 -0.39 -5.42 20.71
N SER A 58 -1.69 -5.11 20.80
CA SER A 58 -2.63 -5.38 19.72
C SER A 58 -2.40 -4.51 18.47
N LYS A 59 -1.69 -3.39 18.62
CA LYS A 59 -1.35 -2.43 17.55
C LYS A 59 -0.30 -2.95 16.57
N THR A 60 0.40 -4.05 16.86
CA THR A 60 1.43 -4.60 15.96
C THR A 60 0.91 -4.85 14.54
N PHE A 61 -0.31 -5.38 14.41
CA PHE A 61 -0.92 -5.60 13.10
C PHE A 61 -1.23 -4.30 12.36
N ALA A 62 -1.53 -3.21 13.08
CA ALA A 62 -1.71 -1.89 12.47
C ALA A 62 -0.39 -1.39 11.86
N TYR A 63 0.74 -1.56 12.56
CA TYR A 63 2.05 -1.21 12.01
C TYR A 63 2.40 -2.03 10.76
N ILE A 64 2.09 -3.33 10.74
CA ILE A 64 2.31 -4.18 9.55
C ILE A 64 1.45 -3.67 8.38
N ALA A 65 0.17 -3.37 8.63
CA ALA A 65 -0.73 -2.84 7.61
C ALA A 65 -0.17 -1.54 7.00
N TYR A 66 0.22 -0.57 7.84
CA TYR A 66 0.78 0.68 7.37
C TYR A 66 2.15 0.52 6.69
N MET A 67 2.97 -0.44 7.11
CA MET A 67 4.24 -0.76 6.43
C MET A 67 3.99 -1.27 5.01
N VAL A 68 3.03 -2.18 4.84
CA VAL A 68 2.61 -2.66 3.50
C VAL A 68 2.13 -1.49 2.66
N ALA A 69 1.30 -0.62 3.22
CA ALA A 69 0.79 0.57 2.55
C ALA A 69 1.91 1.52 2.11
N PHE A 70 2.90 1.75 2.98
CA PHE A 70 4.09 2.53 2.67
C PHE A 70 4.89 1.91 1.51
N CYS A 71 5.13 0.59 1.53
CA CYS A 71 5.81 -0.08 0.42
C CYS A 71 5.07 0.06 -0.92
N ILE A 72 3.74 0.06 -0.90
CA ILE A 72 2.92 0.21 -2.11
C ILE A 72 3.01 1.63 -2.64
N TRP A 73 2.63 2.62 -1.83
CA TRP A 73 2.45 3.99 -2.27
C TRP A 73 3.77 4.74 -2.41
N PHE A 74 4.66 4.64 -1.42
CA PHE A 74 5.94 5.35 -1.47
C PHE A 74 6.92 4.64 -2.39
N PHE A 75 7.27 3.39 -2.09
CA PHE A 75 8.29 2.68 -2.84
C PHE A 75 7.79 2.25 -4.23
N GLY A 76 6.60 1.65 -4.31
CA GLY A 76 6.02 1.17 -5.57
C GLY A 76 5.65 2.29 -6.54
N PHE A 77 4.85 3.27 -6.09
CA PHE A 77 4.36 4.33 -6.98
C PHE A 77 5.25 5.57 -7.01
N ALA A 78 5.59 6.14 -5.85
CA ALA A 78 6.28 7.43 -5.79
C ALA A 78 7.77 7.36 -6.21
N ILE A 79 8.43 6.21 -6.01
CA ILE A 79 9.81 5.95 -6.45
C ILE A 79 9.80 5.13 -7.74
N VAL A 80 9.47 3.83 -7.68
CA VAL A 80 9.65 2.92 -8.83
C VAL A 80 8.75 3.33 -10.01
N GLY A 81 7.47 3.61 -9.74
CA GLY A 81 6.53 4.05 -10.76
C GLY A 81 6.93 5.39 -11.37
N ALA A 82 7.30 6.37 -10.54
CA ALA A 82 7.69 7.69 -11.00
C ALA A 82 8.92 7.65 -11.92
N GLU A 83 9.95 6.89 -11.54
CA GLU A 83 11.20 6.72 -12.30
C GLU A 83 10.95 5.98 -13.62
N TRP A 84 10.25 4.84 -13.58
CA TRP A 84 10.10 3.98 -14.76
C TRP A 84 9.17 4.58 -15.81
N PHE A 85 8.13 5.28 -15.38
CA PHE A 85 7.18 5.94 -16.28
C PHE A 85 7.52 7.41 -16.54
N ALA A 86 8.63 7.92 -15.97
CA ALA A 86 9.02 9.33 -16.03
C ALA A 86 7.84 10.26 -15.70
N MET A 87 7.08 9.95 -14.65
CA MET A 87 5.83 10.64 -14.29
C MET A 87 6.05 12.13 -14.04
N TRP A 88 7.24 12.51 -13.57
CA TRP A 88 7.63 13.91 -13.37
C TRP A 88 7.58 14.74 -14.65
N GLN A 89 7.70 14.12 -15.83
CA GLN A 89 7.76 14.82 -17.11
C GLN A 89 6.36 15.09 -17.68
N SER A 90 5.37 14.30 -17.28
CA SER A 90 4.01 14.41 -17.79
C SER A 90 3.17 15.35 -16.92
N GLN A 91 2.72 16.48 -17.49
CA GLN A 91 1.82 17.41 -16.81
C GLN A 91 0.41 16.83 -16.59
N VAL A 92 0.01 15.84 -17.39
CA VAL A 92 -1.35 15.27 -17.38
C VAL A 92 -1.40 13.93 -16.65
N TRP A 93 -0.30 13.18 -16.64
CA TRP A 93 -0.21 11.86 -16.00
C TRP A 93 0.87 11.85 -14.92
N ASN A 94 0.72 12.72 -13.92
CA ASN A 94 1.58 12.74 -12.74
C ASN A 94 0.86 12.14 -11.53
N GLY A 95 1.02 10.83 -11.33
CA GLY A 95 0.54 10.13 -10.14
C GLY A 95 1.48 10.22 -8.93
N GLN A 96 2.69 10.75 -9.11
CA GLN A 96 3.73 10.78 -8.09
C GLN A 96 3.33 11.64 -6.90
N GLN A 97 2.81 12.85 -7.14
CA GLN A 97 2.37 13.73 -6.05
C GLN A 97 1.23 13.11 -5.25
N VAL A 98 0.28 12.44 -5.92
CA VAL A 98 -0.83 11.75 -5.25
C VAL A 98 -0.31 10.61 -4.37
N ALA A 99 0.64 9.82 -4.86
CA ALA A 99 1.27 8.76 -4.09
C ALA A 99 2.03 9.29 -2.86
N PHE A 100 2.71 10.44 -2.97
CA PHE A 100 3.32 11.13 -1.83
C PHE A 100 2.27 11.58 -0.81
N ASN A 101 1.20 12.26 -1.24
CA ASN A 101 0.13 12.72 -0.35
C ASN A 101 -0.50 11.56 0.44
N ILE A 102 -0.74 10.40 -0.21
CA ILE A 102 -1.25 9.20 0.47
C ILE A 102 -0.25 8.71 1.52
N THR A 103 1.03 8.68 1.17
CA THR A 103 2.11 8.27 2.08
C THR A 103 2.18 9.18 3.31
N GLU A 104 2.10 10.50 3.13
CA GLU A 104 2.12 11.49 4.22
C GLU A 104 0.96 11.26 5.20
N VAL A 105 -0.25 11.07 4.68
CA VAL A 105 -1.44 10.76 5.50
C VAL A 105 -1.24 9.46 6.27
N MET A 106 -0.69 8.42 5.63
CA MET A 106 -0.40 7.14 6.29
C MET A 106 0.63 7.27 7.42
N ILE A 107 1.68 8.06 7.22
CA ILE A 107 2.65 8.38 8.28
C ILE A 107 1.94 9.05 9.47
N GLY A 108 1.04 10.00 9.20
CA GLY A 108 0.22 10.63 10.23
C GLY A 108 -0.58 9.61 11.05
N PHE A 109 -1.23 8.64 10.40
CA PHE A 109 -1.94 7.58 11.09
C PHE A 109 -1.03 6.64 11.88
N VAL A 110 0.15 6.30 11.37
CA VAL A 110 1.15 5.51 12.11
C VAL A 110 1.56 6.23 13.38
N ILE A 111 1.80 7.55 13.31
CA ILE A 111 2.13 8.36 14.49
C ILE A 111 0.99 8.29 15.51
N LEU A 112 -0.26 8.48 15.09
CA LEU A 112 -1.43 8.40 15.97
C LEU A 112 -1.55 7.04 16.65
N VAL A 113 -1.34 5.94 15.92
CA VAL A 113 -1.35 4.59 16.49
C VAL A 113 -0.17 4.37 17.43
N SER A 114 0.98 4.99 17.14
CA SER A 114 2.20 4.89 17.95
C SER A 114 2.10 5.59 19.30
N LEU A 115 1.11 6.46 19.50
CA LEU A 115 0.83 7.04 20.81
C LEU A 115 0.45 5.93 21.79
N ARG A 116 1.20 5.85 22.89
CA ARG A 116 1.04 4.80 23.89
C ARG A 116 -0.14 5.11 24.81
N ASP A 117 -1.07 4.15 24.91
CA ASP A 117 -2.14 4.20 25.90
C ASP A 117 -1.57 3.92 27.29
N ARG A 118 -2.02 4.69 28.28
CA ARG A 118 -1.68 4.55 29.70
C ARG A 118 -2.92 4.11 30.49
N GLU A 119 -2.70 3.50 31.64
CA GLU A 119 -3.79 3.13 32.53
C GLU A 119 -4.46 4.39 33.09
N LEU A 120 -5.78 4.32 33.32
CA LEU A 120 -6.55 5.44 33.88
C LEU A 120 -6.19 5.74 35.34
N THR A 121 -5.50 4.83 36.02
CA THR A 121 -5.09 4.95 37.43
C THR A 121 -3.72 5.62 37.62
N ASP A 122 -2.99 5.92 36.55
CA ASP A 122 -1.65 6.56 36.61
C ASP A 122 -1.73 8.12 36.62
N ILE A 123 -2.81 8.71 37.14
CA ILE A 123 -3.05 10.17 37.21
C ILE A 123 -2.91 10.67 38.65
#